data_AF-A0A498FD78-F1
#
_entry.id   AF-A0A498FD78-F1
#
_cell.length_a   1.000
_cell.length_b   1.000
_cell.length_c   1.000
_cell.angle_alpha   90.00
_cell.angle_beta   90.00
_cell.angle_gamma   90.00
#
_symmetry.space_group_name_H-M   'P 1'
#
loop_
_entity.id
_entity.type
_entity.pdbx_description
1 polymer ?
#
loop_
_entity_poly.entity_id
_entity_poly.type
_entity_poly.pdbx_seq_one_letter_code
_entity_poly.pdbx_strand_id
1 'polypeptide(L)'
;MVSSTRIETLVEEVRAAFDYRPDEIEEGLETKEADVLQLRKSCRLLAGAETLLEQGFYTLVIEASFVAIERVVEFKLLEGGVEPRDLPGTHPGVYTEAARRGI
;
A
#
# COMPACT_ATOMS: atom_id res chain seq x y z
N MET A 1 -14.78 6.57 -31.45
CA MET A 1 -14.66 7.88 -30.79
C MET A 1 -15.44 7.80 -29.48
N VAL A 2 -14.76 7.73 -28.33
CA VAL A 2 -15.42 7.85 -27.03
C VAL A 2 -15.82 9.33 -26.89
N SER A 3 -17.10 9.61 -26.68
CA SER A 3 -17.59 10.99 -26.47
C SER A 3 -17.02 11.56 -25.16
N SER A 4 -16.70 12.86 -25.12
CA SER A 4 -16.23 13.57 -23.91
C SER A 4 -17.11 13.26 -22.69
N THR A 5 -18.42 13.22 -22.92
CA THR A 5 -19.43 12.91 -21.89
C THR A 5 -19.22 11.53 -21.25
N ARG A 6 -18.78 10.52 -22.01
CA ARG A 6 -18.54 9.17 -21.46
C ARG A 6 -17.30 9.12 -20.57
N ILE A 7 -16.25 9.89 -20.89
CA ILE A 7 -15.06 9.98 -20.04
C ILE A 7 -15.41 10.69 -18.74
N GLU A 8 -16.15 11.80 -18.81
CA GLU A 8 -16.61 12.54 -17.62
C GLU A 8 -17.45 11.66 -16.71
N THR A 9 -18.41 10.88 -17.27
CA THR A 9 -19.18 9.91 -16.49
C THR A 9 -18.30 8.86 -15.81
N LEU A 10 -17.35 8.25 -16.53
CA LEU A 10 -16.46 7.24 -15.96
C LEU A 10 -15.55 7.80 -14.85
N VAL A 11 -15.08 9.04 -15.01
CA VAL A 11 -14.26 9.69 -13.98
C VAL A 11 -15.07 9.95 -12.72
N GLU A 12 -16.32 10.42 -12.84
CA GLU A 12 -17.21 10.63 -11.70
C GLU A 12 -17.60 9.30 -11.02
N GLU A 13 -17.84 8.24 -11.80
CA GLU A 13 -18.08 6.89 -11.25
C GLU A 13 -16.88 6.38 -10.45
N VAL A 14 -15.66 6.52 -10.99
CA VAL A 14 -14.44 6.11 -10.29
C VAL A 14 -14.24 6.95 -9.02
N ARG A 15 -14.42 8.27 -9.08
CA ARG A 15 -14.33 9.13 -7.89
C ARG A 15 -15.32 8.71 -6.81
N ALA A 16 -16.58 8.53 -7.18
CA ALA A 16 -17.61 8.07 -6.26
C ALA A 16 -17.22 6.72 -5.64
N ALA A 17 -16.66 5.78 -6.42
CA ALA A 17 -16.19 4.51 -5.90
C ALA A 17 -15.06 4.64 -4.85
N PHE A 18 -14.21 5.67 -4.93
CA PHE A 18 -13.20 5.97 -3.92
C PHE A 18 -13.76 6.66 -2.66
N ASP A 19 -14.93 7.30 -2.75
CA ASP A 19 -15.60 7.94 -1.62
C ASP A 19 -16.39 6.94 -0.75
N TYR A 20 -16.78 5.79 -1.31
CA TYR A 20 -17.48 4.74 -0.56
C TYR A 20 -16.50 3.83 0.17
N ARG A 21 -16.86 3.48 1.41
CA ARG A 21 -16.22 2.36 2.09
C ARG A 21 -16.58 1.08 1.32
N PRO A 22 -15.60 0.27 0.88
CA PRO A 22 -15.90 -0.97 0.17
C PRO A 22 -16.68 -1.93 1.08
N ASP A 23 -17.67 -2.62 0.51
CA ASP A 23 -18.44 -3.66 1.21
C ASP A 23 -17.56 -4.90 1.46
N GLU A 24 -16.69 -5.22 0.52
CA GLU A 24 -15.70 -6.28 0.62
C GLU A 24 -14.37 -5.70 1.11
N ILE A 25 -14.17 -5.77 2.43
CA ILE A 25 -12.89 -5.41 3.05
C ILE A 25 -11.99 -6.63 3.03
N GLU A 26 -10.75 -6.40 2.66
CA GLU A 26 -9.72 -7.43 2.63
C GLU A 26 -9.53 -8.09 4.02
N GLU A 27 -9.80 -9.40 4.10
CA GLU A 27 -9.67 -10.17 5.33
C GLU A 27 -8.20 -10.28 5.79
N GLY A 28 -8.00 -10.39 7.11
CA GLY A 28 -6.69 -10.62 7.71
C GLY A 28 -5.87 -9.35 7.96
N LEU A 29 -6.33 -8.18 7.54
CA LEU A 29 -5.69 -6.90 7.87
C LEU A 29 -6.18 -6.28 9.18
N GLU A 30 -7.30 -6.73 9.75
CA GLU A 30 -7.80 -6.19 11.01
C GLU A 30 -6.87 -6.51 12.19
N THR A 31 -6.35 -5.46 12.83
CA THR A 31 -5.52 -5.53 14.03
C THR A 31 -5.50 -4.17 14.74
N LYS A 32 -5.24 -4.17 16.06
CA LYS A 32 -5.02 -2.95 16.85
C LYS A 32 -3.55 -2.52 16.89
N GLU A 33 -2.66 -3.40 16.42
CA GLU A 33 -1.21 -3.23 16.44
C GLU A 33 -0.75 -2.68 15.09
N ALA A 34 -0.34 -1.42 15.06
CA ALA A 34 -0.04 -0.70 13.83
C ALA A 34 1.19 -1.24 13.09
N ASP A 35 2.17 -1.73 13.84
CA ASP A 35 3.34 -2.45 13.35
C ASP A 35 2.91 -3.74 12.64
N VAL A 36 2.15 -4.60 13.33
CA VAL A 36 1.61 -5.85 12.77
C VAL A 36 0.78 -5.59 11.51
N LEU A 37 0.04 -4.48 11.47
CA LEU A 37 -0.69 -4.06 10.27
C LEU A 37 0.25 -3.84 9.07
N GLN A 38 1.37 -3.14 9.25
CA GLN A 38 2.32 -2.94 8.14
C GLN A 38 2.96 -4.26 7.70
N LEU A 39 3.33 -5.13 8.65
CA LEU A 39 3.86 -6.45 8.30
C LEU A 39 2.85 -7.29 7.49
N ARG A 40 1.57 -7.29 7.89
CA ARG A 40 0.50 -7.99 7.15
C ARG A 40 0.30 -7.41 5.76
N LYS A 41 0.35 -6.08 5.61
CA LYS A 41 0.30 -5.42 4.29
C LYS A 41 1.47 -5.84 3.41
N SER A 42 2.69 -5.95 3.97
CA SER A 42 3.85 -6.46 3.23
C SER A 42 3.60 -7.86 2.67
N CYS A 43 3.17 -8.80 3.51
CA CYS A 43 2.85 -10.16 3.08
C CYS A 43 1.75 -10.18 2.01
N ARG A 44 0.73 -9.32 2.15
CA ARG A 44 -0.35 -9.25 1.18
C ARG A 44 0.10 -8.71 -0.18
N LEU A 45 0.95 -7.69 -0.18
CA LEU A 45 1.55 -7.13 -1.39
C LEU A 45 2.39 -8.18 -2.13
N LEU A 46 3.16 -9.00 -1.40
CA LEU A 46 3.93 -10.10 -1.99
C LEU A 46 3.02 -11.18 -2.61
N ALA A 47 1.96 -11.61 -1.91
CA ALA A 47 1.00 -12.57 -2.46
C ALA A 47 0.28 -12.04 -3.71
N GLY A 48 -0.07 -10.75 -3.71
CA GLY A 48 -0.61 -10.07 -4.89
C GLY A 48 0.42 -10.00 -6.03
N ALA A 49 1.68 -9.72 -5.72
CA ALA A 49 2.76 -9.68 -6.70
C ALA A 49 2.99 -11.05 -7.35
N GLU A 50 2.91 -12.15 -6.60
CA GLU A 50 2.97 -13.52 -7.15
C GLU A 50 1.84 -13.77 -8.16
N THR A 51 0.61 -13.38 -7.82
CA THR A 51 -0.54 -13.51 -8.73
C THR A 51 -0.35 -12.67 -10.00
N LEU A 52 0.17 -11.46 -9.87
CA LEU A 52 0.43 -10.56 -11.00
C LEU A 52 1.60 -11.01 -11.87
N LEU A 53 2.58 -11.69 -11.27
CA LEU A 53 3.71 -12.28 -11.97
C LEU A 53 3.24 -13.37 -12.93
N GLU A 54 2.36 -14.26 -12.46
CA GLU A 54 1.75 -15.32 -13.30
C GLU A 54 0.99 -14.74 -14.51
N GLN A 55 0.42 -13.54 -14.35
CA GLN A 55 -0.32 -12.84 -15.40
C GLN A 55 0.56 -11.95 -16.30
N GLY A 56 1.86 -11.86 -16.04
CA GLY A 56 2.81 -11.07 -16.84
C GLY A 56 2.79 -9.57 -16.59
N PHE A 57 2.21 -9.10 -15.48
CA PHE A 57 2.16 -7.66 -15.13
C PHE A 57 3.45 -7.19 -14.43
N TYR A 58 4.60 -7.35 -15.08
CA TYR A 58 5.92 -7.16 -14.45
C TYR A 58 6.15 -5.79 -13.81
N THR A 59 5.66 -4.69 -14.41
CA THR A 59 5.76 -3.36 -13.80
C THR A 59 5.07 -3.30 -12.44
N LEU A 60 3.86 -3.89 -12.33
CA LEU A 60 3.12 -3.91 -11.06
C LEU A 60 3.77 -4.84 -10.04
N VAL A 61 4.39 -5.94 -10.48
CA VAL A 61 5.19 -6.81 -9.60
C VAL A 61 6.33 -6.04 -8.96
N ILE A 62 7.05 -5.23 -9.74
CA ILE A 62 8.16 -4.40 -9.26
C ILE A 62 7.65 -3.38 -8.23
N GLU A 63 6.59 -2.63 -8.56
CA GLU A 63 5.99 -1.65 -7.66
C GLU A 63 5.52 -2.30 -6.35
N ALA A 64 4.76 -3.40 -6.42
CA ALA A 64 4.30 -4.11 -5.23
C ALA A 64 5.46 -4.63 -4.36
N SER A 65 6.56 -5.07 -4.99
CA SER A 65 7.76 -5.52 -4.27
C SER A 65 8.44 -4.37 -3.51
N PHE A 66 8.57 -3.19 -4.12
CA PHE A 66 9.11 -2.01 -3.44
C PHE A 66 8.23 -1.55 -2.28
N VAL A 67 6.91 -1.54 -2.48
CA VAL A 67 5.98 -1.17 -1.40
C VAL A 67 6.00 -2.22 -0.29
N ALA A 68 6.14 -3.52 -0.61
CA ALA A 68 6.27 -4.57 0.40
C ALA A 68 7.51 -4.38 1.27
N ILE A 69 8.65 -4.02 0.68
CA ILE A 69 9.88 -3.67 1.42
C ILE A 69 9.62 -2.47 2.32
N GLU A 70 9.02 -1.41 1.79
CA GLU A 70 8.69 -0.22 2.56
C GLU A 70 7.81 -0.53 3.77
N ARG A 71 6.79 -1.39 3.61
CA ARG A 71 5.94 -1.84 4.72
C ARG A 71 6.75 -2.56 5.82
N VAL A 72 7.78 -3.32 5.47
CA VAL A 72 8.69 -3.93 6.46
C VAL A 72 9.54 -2.87 7.16
N VAL A 73 10.01 -1.86 6.44
CA VAL A 73 10.75 -0.74 7.05
C VAL A 73 9.87 0.04 8.02
N GLU A 74 8.63 0.36 7.63
CA GLU A 74 7.65 0.99 8.53
C GLU A 74 7.34 0.12 9.74
N PHE A 75 7.21 -1.20 9.58
CA PHE A 75 7.08 -2.14 10.70
C PHE A 75 8.25 -1.98 11.69
N LYS A 76 9.51 -1.97 11.21
CA LYS A 76 10.68 -1.77 12.07
C LYS A 76 10.72 -0.40 12.73
N LEU A 77 10.27 0.65 12.04
CA LEU A 77 10.17 1.99 12.61
C LEU A 77 9.17 2.03 13.76
N LEU A 78 8.01 1.39 13.61
CA LEU A 78 6.98 1.31 14.63
C LEU A 78 7.43 0.45 15.83
N GLU A 79 8.06 -0.70 15.60
CA GLU A 79 8.70 -1.50 16.67
C GLU A 79 9.77 -0.69 17.42
N GLY A 80 10.46 0.21 16.71
CA GLY A 80 11.44 1.16 17.26
C GLY A 80 10.82 2.37 17.97
N GLY A 81 9.50 2.40 18.17
CA GLY A 81 8.79 3.44 18.93
C GLY A 81 8.41 4.69 18.13
N VAL A 82 8.44 4.66 16.80
CA VAL A 82 7.78 5.70 15.99
C VAL A 82 6.28 5.57 16.18
N GLU A 83 5.59 6.68 16.44
CA GLU A 83 4.13 6.68 16.49
C GLU A 83 3.55 6.57 15.09
N PRO A 84 2.42 5.86 14.88
CA PRO A 84 1.83 5.69 13.55
C PRO A 84 1.55 6.99 12.78
N ARG A 85 1.22 8.06 13.51
CA ARG A 85 0.96 9.39 12.94
C ARG A 85 2.23 10.10 12.42
N ASP A 86 3.39 9.66 12.88
CA ASP A 86 4.70 10.26 12.59
C ASP A 86 5.48 9.44 11.55
N LEU A 87 4.89 8.36 11.02
CA LEU A 87 5.45 7.65 9.89
C LEU A 87 5.57 8.60 8.68
N PRO A 88 6.70 8.56 7.95
CA PRO A 88 6.85 9.38 6.75
C PRO A 88 5.78 9.03 5.71
N GLY A 89 5.09 10.05 5.19
CA GLY A 89 4.07 9.88 4.15
C GLY A 89 4.61 9.74 2.73
N THR A 90 5.93 9.60 2.55
CA THR A 90 6.57 9.49 1.23
C THR A 90 7.56 8.34 1.22
N HIS A 91 7.68 7.66 0.07
CA HIS A 91 8.58 6.52 -0.07
C HIS A 91 10.04 6.85 0.33
N PRO A 92 10.65 7.94 -0.18
CA PRO A 92 12.01 8.30 0.23
C PRO A 92 12.10 8.67 1.72
N GLY A 93 11.03 9.20 2.29
CA GLY A 93 10.97 9.57 3.70
C GLY A 93 11.10 8.35 4.61
N VAL A 94 10.44 7.23 4.27
CA VAL A 94 10.51 5.99 5.06
C VAL A 94 11.96 5.49 5.17
N TYR A 95 12.65 5.38 4.03
CA TYR A 95 14.05 4.94 4.01
C TYR A 95 15.00 5.93 4.69
N THR A 96 14.75 7.23 4.53
CA THR A 96 15.56 8.27 5.19
C THR A 96 15.47 8.19 6.71
N GLU A 97 14.26 8.01 7.25
CA GLU A 97 14.05 7.90 8.69
C GLU A 97 14.61 6.58 9.24
N ALA A 98 14.45 5.48 8.52
CA ALA A 98 15.05 4.20 8.89
C ALA A 98 16.58 4.29 8.97
N ALA A 99 17.22 4.85 7.94
CA ALA A 99 18.66 5.05 7.93
C ALA A 99 19.13 5.94 9.08
N ARG A 100 18.40 7.02 9.39
CA ARG A 100 18.69 7.89 10.55
C ARG A 100 18.67 7.13 11.88
N ARG A 101 17.83 6.10 12.00
CA ARG A 101 17.69 5.26 13.20
C ARG A 101 18.58 4.01 13.21
N GLY A 102 19.34 3.77 12.14
CA GLY A 102 20.20 2.58 12.02
C GLY A 102 19.42 1.29 11.78
N ILE A 103 18.26 1.39 11.13
CA ILE A 103 17.47 0.26 10.61
C ILE A 103 17.91 -0.04 9.17
#